data_AF-A0A9X9LRW5-F1
#
_entry.id   AF-A0A9X9LRW5-F1
#
_cell.length_a   1.000
_cell.length_b   1.000
_cell.length_c   1.000
_cell.angle_alpha   90.00
_cell.angle_beta   90.00
_cell.angle_gamma   90.00
#
_symmetry.space_group_name_H-M   'P 1'
#
loop_
_entity.id
_entity.type
_entity.pdbx_description
1 polymer ?
#
loop_
_entity_poly.entity_id
_entity_poly.type
_entity_poly.pdbx_seq_one_letter_code
_entity_poly.pdbx_strand_id
1 'polypeptide(L)'
;MARQKKMGQNVLRAVFLLVLGLLGHSHGGFPNTISIGGLFMRNTVQEHSAFRFAVQLYNTNQNTTEKPFHLNYHVDHLDSSNSFSVTNAFCSQFSRGVYAIFGFYDQMSMNTLTSFCGALHTSFVTPSFPTDADVQFVIQMRPALKGAILSLLGHYKWEKFVYLYDTERGFSILQAIMEAAVQNNWQVTARSVGNIKDVQEFRRIIEEMDRRQEKRYLIDCEVERINTILEQVVILGKHSRG
;
A
#
# COMPACT_ATOMS: atom_id res chain seq x y z
N MET A 1 22.49 -73.16 -0.35
CA MET A 1 22.73 -71.93 -1.15
C MET A 1 21.54 -70.94 -1.23
N ALA A 2 20.27 -71.35 -1.04
CA ALA A 2 19.13 -70.41 -1.20
C ALA A 2 18.88 -69.43 -0.02
N ARG A 3 19.39 -69.72 1.19
CA ARG A 3 19.19 -68.85 2.39
C ARG A 3 20.07 -67.59 2.40
N GLN A 4 21.26 -67.62 1.80
CA GLN A 4 22.14 -66.44 1.75
C GLN A 4 21.67 -65.37 0.76
N LYS A 5 20.99 -65.75 -0.33
CA LYS A 5 20.46 -64.80 -1.33
C LYS A 5 19.31 -63.94 -0.79
N LYS A 6 18.46 -64.51 0.09
CA LYS A 6 17.35 -63.79 0.73
C LYS A 6 17.81 -62.73 1.74
N MET A 7 18.97 -62.94 2.38
CA MET A 7 19.50 -62.02 3.39
C MET A 7 20.02 -60.73 2.76
N GLY A 8 20.74 -60.82 1.63
CA GLY A 8 21.25 -59.64 0.91
C GLY A 8 20.13 -58.73 0.36
N GLN A 9 18.99 -59.31 -0.03
CA GLN A 9 17.86 -58.55 -0.57
C GLN A 9 17.09 -57.77 0.51
N ASN A 10 17.02 -58.31 1.73
CA ASN A 10 16.45 -57.62 2.89
C ASN A 10 17.36 -56.51 3.40
N VAL A 11 18.68 -56.71 3.37
CA VAL A 11 19.65 -55.65 3.71
C VAL A 11 19.59 -54.51 2.70
N LEU A 12 19.49 -54.80 1.40
CA LEU A 12 19.37 -53.76 0.37
C LEU A 12 18.07 -52.95 0.51
N ARG A 13 16.95 -53.61 0.83
CA ARG A 13 15.67 -52.95 1.13
C ARG A 13 15.73 -52.11 2.40
N ALA A 14 16.39 -52.59 3.44
CA ALA A 14 16.57 -51.85 4.69
C ALA A 14 17.43 -50.59 4.48
N VAL A 15 18.51 -50.69 3.69
CA VAL A 15 19.35 -49.53 3.34
C VAL A 15 18.56 -48.54 2.47
N PHE A 16 17.77 -49.02 1.51
CA PHE A 16 16.94 -48.14 0.67
C PHE A 16 15.86 -47.40 1.47
N LEU A 17 15.22 -48.07 2.45
CA LEU A 17 14.27 -47.44 3.38
C LEU A 17 14.95 -46.47 4.34
N LEU A 18 16.18 -46.74 4.77
CA LEU A 18 16.97 -45.85 5.62
C LEU A 18 17.38 -44.58 4.86
N VAL A 19 17.77 -44.72 3.59
CA VAL A 19 18.07 -43.58 2.70
C VAL A 19 16.81 -42.76 2.41
N LEU A 20 15.65 -43.38 2.15
CA LEU A 20 14.39 -42.65 2.01
C LEU A 20 13.97 -41.93 3.30
N GLY A 21 14.22 -42.53 4.48
CA GLY A 21 13.96 -41.90 5.78
C GLY A 21 14.85 -40.70 6.08
N LEU A 22 16.10 -40.73 5.62
CA LEU A 22 17.05 -39.61 5.69
C LEU A 22 16.71 -38.49 4.69
N LEU A 23 16.22 -38.84 3.50
CA LEU A 23 15.71 -37.88 2.52
C LEU A 23 14.34 -37.27 2.89
N GLY A 24 13.59 -37.89 3.81
CA GLY A 24 12.28 -37.40 4.26
C GLY A 24 12.32 -36.24 5.28
N HIS A 25 13.51 -35.87 5.76
CA HIS A 25 13.70 -34.81 6.77
C HIS A 25 14.50 -33.61 6.24
N SER A 26 14.50 -33.38 4.93
CA SER A 26 14.77 -32.04 4.41
C SER A 26 13.60 -31.13 4.77
N HIS A 27 13.53 -30.71 6.04
CA HIS A 27 12.91 -29.44 6.37
C HIS A 27 13.64 -28.43 5.49
N GLY A 28 12.93 -27.86 4.50
CA GLY A 28 13.47 -26.81 3.66
C GLY A 28 14.02 -25.74 4.60
N GLY A 29 15.35 -25.71 4.73
CA GLY A 29 16.03 -24.83 5.65
C GLY A 29 15.75 -23.42 5.19
N PHE A 30 14.82 -22.76 5.87
CA PHE A 30 14.61 -21.34 5.63
C PHE A 30 15.95 -20.65 5.87
N PRO A 31 16.41 -19.78 4.95
CA PRO A 31 17.72 -19.19 5.10
C PRO A 31 17.80 -18.47 6.44
N ASN A 32 18.94 -18.58 7.12
CA ASN A 32 19.16 -17.98 8.44
C ASN A 32 18.95 -16.45 8.43
N THR A 33 18.96 -15.84 7.25
CA THR A 33 18.74 -14.42 7.04
C THR A 33 17.89 -14.19 5.80
N ILE A 34 16.86 -13.38 5.95
CA ILE A 34 16.05 -12.83 4.85
C ILE A 34 16.38 -11.35 4.72
N SER A 35 16.77 -10.93 3.52
CA SER A 35 17.00 -9.53 3.20
C SER A 35 15.81 -8.96 2.43
N ILE A 36 15.27 -7.83 2.89
CA ILE A 36 14.21 -7.08 2.22
C ILE A 36 14.71 -5.72 1.73
N GLY A 37 14.18 -5.24 0.61
CA GLY A 37 14.40 -3.89 0.12
C GLY A 37 13.49 -2.90 0.81
N GLY A 38 13.95 -1.66 0.97
CA GLY A 38 13.19 -0.54 1.52
C GLY A 38 13.27 0.66 0.57
N LEU A 39 12.16 1.00 -0.09
CA LEU A 39 12.07 2.18 -0.96
C LEU A 39 11.25 3.28 -0.29
N PHE A 40 11.93 4.32 0.18
CA PHE A 40 11.32 5.42 0.94
C PHE A 40 11.37 6.73 0.16
N MET A 41 10.31 7.52 0.27
CA MET A 41 10.17 8.83 -0.38
C MET A 41 10.38 9.98 0.61
N ARG A 42 10.57 11.21 0.12
CA ARG A 42 10.89 12.41 0.94
C ARG A 42 10.04 12.61 2.20
N ASN A 43 8.73 12.41 2.11
CA ASN A 43 7.81 12.68 3.23
C ASN A 43 7.59 11.47 4.17
N THR A 44 8.40 10.41 4.06
CA THR A 44 8.16 9.14 4.77
C THR A 44 9.07 8.91 5.99
N VAL A 45 9.46 9.99 6.68
CA VAL A 45 10.43 9.92 7.80
C VAL A 45 9.87 9.15 9.00
N GLN A 46 8.59 9.36 9.32
CA GLN A 46 7.94 8.65 10.41
C GLN A 46 7.79 7.16 10.08
N GLU A 47 7.40 6.84 8.85
CA GLU A 47 7.21 5.48 8.36
C GLU A 47 8.54 4.73 8.26
N HIS A 48 9.62 5.40 7.86
CA HIS A 48 10.97 4.82 7.90
C HIS A 48 11.39 4.48 9.34
N SER A 49 11.08 5.35 10.30
CA SER A 49 11.35 5.10 11.72
C SER A 49 10.53 3.91 12.24
N ALA A 50 9.25 3.85 11.89
CA ALA A 50 8.37 2.74 12.23
C ALA A 50 8.83 1.42 11.60
N PHE A 51 9.28 1.44 10.36
CA PHE A 51 9.85 0.29 9.66
C PHE A 51 11.08 -0.27 10.40
N ARG A 52 12.06 0.60 10.73
CA ARG A 52 13.25 0.18 11.47
C ARG A 52 12.89 -0.38 12.85
N PHE A 53 11.95 0.25 13.54
CA PHE A 53 11.47 -0.20 14.85
C PHE A 53 10.78 -1.58 14.77
N ALA A 54 9.94 -1.80 13.75
CA ALA A 54 9.27 -3.08 13.55
C ALA A 54 10.26 -4.22 13.26
N VAL A 55 11.27 -3.97 12.42
CA VAL A 55 12.34 -4.95 12.16
C VAL A 55 13.16 -5.23 13.42
N GLN A 56 13.46 -4.20 14.21
CA GLN A 56 14.15 -4.36 15.48
C GLN A 56 13.33 -5.23 16.45
N LEU A 57 12.03 -4.95 16.60
CA LEU A 57 11.13 -5.71 17.46
C LEU A 57 11.12 -7.20 17.08
N TYR A 58 10.97 -7.50 15.78
CA TYR A 58 11.05 -8.87 15.26
C TYR A 58 12.40 -9.53 15.58
N ASN A 59 13.51 -8.84 15.33
CA ASN A 59 14.84 -9.38 15.55
C ASN A 59 15.21 -9.53 17.04
N THR A 60 14.62 -8.74 17.93
CA THR A 60 14.84 -8.85 19.39
C THR A 60 13.98 -9.91 20.06
N ASN A 61 13.01 -10.48 19.35
CA ASN A 61 12.15 -11.52 19.88
C ASN A 61 12.98 -12.78 20.24
N GLN A 62 12.81 -13.26 21.47
CA GLN A 62 13.51 -14.44 22.00
C GLN A 62 12.78 -15.75 21.62
N ASN A 63 11.51 -15.67 21.20
CA ASN A 63 10.75 -16.83 20.77
C ASN A 63 11.22 -17.30 19.39
N THR A 64 11.96 -18.41 19.35
CA THR A 64 12.50 -19.01 18.12
C THR A 64 11.42 -19.51 17.15
N THR A 65 10.19 -19.72 17.65
CA THR A 65 9.05 -20.10 16.80
C THR A 65 8.53 -18.89 16.02
N GLU A 66 8.47 -17.72 16.66
CA GLU A 66 8.04 -16.46 16.01
C GLU A 66 9.17 -15.82 15.21
N LYS A 67 10.43 -16.07 15.58
CA LYS A 67 11.63 -15.60 14.88
C LYS A 67 12.51 -16.78 14.43
N PRO A 68 12.12 -17.49 13.36
CA PRO A 68 12.92 -18.58 12.80
C PRO A 68 14.09 -18.09 11.93
N PHE A 69 14.11 -16.82 11.52
CA PHE A 69 15.17 -16.22 10.70
C PHE A 69 15.48 -14.80 11.14
N HIS A 70 16.66 -14.30 10.78
CA HIS A 70 17.02 -12.90 10.95
C HIS A 70 16.50 -12.04 9.79
N LEU A 71 15.88 -10.90 10.08
CA LEU A 71 15.38 -9.99 9.06
C LEU A 71 16.36 -8.84 8.84
N ASN A 72 17.02 -8.83 7.69
CA ASN A 72 17.89 -7.76 7.22
C ASN A 72 17.14 -6.85 6.25
N TYR A 73 17.57 -5.60 6.14
CA TYR A 73 16.99 -4.65 5.19
C TYR A 73 18.04 -3.74 4.55
N HIS A 74 17.78 -3.34 3.30
CA HIS A 74 18.55 -2.33 2.60
C HIS A 74 17.62 -1.17 2.21
N VAL A 75 17.94 0.04 2.63
CA VAL A 75 17.12 1.23 2.36
C VAL A 75 17.75 2.05 1.24
N ASP A 76 16.95 2.44 0.25
CA ASP A 76 17.29 3.53 -0.66
C ASP A 76 16.25 4.66 -0.49
N HIS A 77 16.75 5.88 -0.29
CA HIS A 77 15.93 7.09 -0.20
C HIS A 77 15.81 7.75 -1.57
N LEU A 78 14.57 7.96 -2.01
CA LEU A 78 14.25 8.57 -3.28
C LEU A 78 13.98 10.06 -3.07
N ASP A 79 14.86 10.90 -3.62
CA ASP A 79 14.69 12.35 -3.66
C ASP A 79 13.55 12.78 -4.59
N SER A 80 13.29 12.00 -5.63
CA SER A 80 12.16 12.25 -6.51
C SER A 80 11.47 10.94 -6.83
N SER A 81 10.14 10.98 -6.86
CA SER A 81 9.29 9.87 -7.28
C SER A 81 9.21 9.74 -8.80
N ASN A 82 10.17 10.31 -9.54
CA ASN A 82 10.21 10.16 -10.98
C ASN A 82 10.52 8.70 -11.36
N SER A 83 10.03 8.28 -12.52
CA SER A 83 10.18 6.89 -12.97
C SER A 83 11.65 6.46 -13.11
N PHE A 84 12.57 7.39 -13.41
CA PHE A 84 14.00 7.09 -13.54
C PHE A 84 14.66 6.72 -12.19
N SER A 85 14.50 7.57 -11.17
CA SER A 85 15.08 7.34 -9.84
C SER A 85 14.53 6.05 -9.22
N VAL A 86 13.23 5.83 -9.39
CA VAL A 86 12.54 4.64 -8.91
C VAL A 86 13.04 3.38 -9.61
N THR A 87 13.23 3.41 -10.93
CA THR A 87 13.80 2.30 -11.68
C THR A 87 15.22 1.98 -11.21
N ASN A 88 16.05 3.01 -11.02
CA ASN A 88 17.42 2.83 -10.55
C ASN A 88 17.49 2.21 -9.15
N ALA A 89 16.66 2.71 -8.22
CA ALA A 89 16.59 2.15 -6.87
C ALA A 89 16.05 0.72 -6.86
N PHE A 90 15.03 0.43 -7.67
CA PHE A 90 14.50 -0.93 -7.83
C PHE A 90 15.59 -1.89 -8.35
N CYS A 91 16.29 -1.54 -9.42
CA CYS A 91 17.35 -2.37 -10.00
C CYS A 91 18.52 -2.58 -9.02
N SER A 92 18.86 -1.56 -8.23
CA SER A 92 19.86 -1.66 -7.16
C SER A 92 19.44 -2.68 -6.09
N GLN A 93 18.20 -2.60 -5.59
CA GLN A 93 17.66 -3.57 -4.62
C GLN A 93 17.59 -4.98 -5.18
N PHE A 94 17.13 -5.13 -6.43
CA PHE A 94 17.07 -6.41 -7.11
C PHE A 94 18.46 -7.05 -7.25
N SER A 95 19.46 -6.26 -7.66
CA SER A 95 20.85 -6.73 -7.80
C SER A 95 21.50 -7.12 -6.47
N ARG A 96 21.06 -6.53 -5.35
CA ARG A 96 21.49 -6.91 -3.99
C ARG A 96 20.87 -8.24 -3.52
N GLY A 97 19.87 -8.79 -4.22
CA GLY A 97 19.27 -10.08 -3.89
C GLY A 97 18.26 -10.01 -2.73
N VAL A 98 17.27 -9.13 -2.83
CA VAL A 98 16.17 -9.03 -1.86
C VAL A 98 15.04 -10.01 -2.17
N TYR A 99 14.40 -10.56 -1.12
CA TYR A 99 13.27 -11.49 -1.28
C TYR A 99 11.94 -10.78 -1.53
N ALA A 100 11.80 -9.57 -0.99
CA ALA A 100 10.65 -8.70 -1.15
C ALA A 100 11.09 -7.25 -0.98
N ILE A 101 10.31 -6.32 -1.51
CA ILE A 101 10.57 -4.89 -1.39
C ILE A 101 9.40 -4.26 -0.63
N PHE A 102 9.69 -3.64 0.50
CA PHE A 102 8.78 -2.74 1.18
C PHE A 102 8.97 -1.33 0.63
N GLY A 103 7.90 -0.62 0.31
CA GLY A 103 8.08 0.76 -0.12
C GLY A 103 6.81 1.52 -0.44
N PHE A 104 7.05 2.77 -0.84
CA PHE A 104 6.02 3.73 -1.20
C PHE A 104 6.06 3.99 -2.70
N TYR A 105 4.89 4.24 -3.26
CA TYR A 105 4.73 4.87 -4.56
C TYR A 105 3.74 6.04 -4.47
N ASP A 106 3.82 6.89 -5.49
CA ASP A 106 2.87 7.95 -5.81
C ASP A 106 2.24 7.68 -7.19
N GLN A 107 1.38 8.59 -7.67
CA GLN A 107 0.73 8.46 -8.97
C GLN A 107 1.73 8.32 -10.15
N MET A 108 2.91 8.92 -10.03
CA MET A 108 3.93 8.94 -11.09
C MET A 108 4.79 7.66 -11.12
N SER A 109 5.02 7.03 -9.97
CA SER A 109 5.89 5.86 -9.83
C SER A 109 5.16 4.52 -9.71
N MET A 110 3.85 4.54 -9.43
CA MET A 110 3.04 3.33 -9.24
C MET A 110 3.15 2.36 -10.42
N ASN A 111 2.90 2.82 -11.65
CA ASN A 111 2.92 1.95 -12.84
C ASN A 111 4.30 1.34 -13.08
N THR A 112 5.37 2.12 -12.87
CA THR A 112 6.74 1.67 -13.04
C THR A 112 7.07 0.56 -12.04
N LEU A 113 6.81 0.77 -10.74
CA LEU A 113 7.09 -0.21 -9.70
C LEU A 113 6.28 -1.49 -9.88
N THR A 114 4.96 -1.36 -10.04
CA THR A 114 4.07 -2.52 -10.20
C THR A 114 4.43 -3.35 -11.43
N SER A 115 4.80 -2.71 -12.54
CA SER A 115 5.27 -3.40 -13.75
C SER A 115 6.58 -4.14 -13.53
N PHE A 116 7.57 -3.54 -12.86
CA PHE A 116 8.84 -4.22 -12.57
C PHE A 116 8.66 -5.41 -11.62
N CYS A 117 7.84 -5.23 -10.58
CA CYS A 117 7.52 -6.28 -9.62
C CYS A 117 6.81 -7.46 -10.28
N GLY A 118 5.86 -7.18 -11.18
CA GLY A 118 5.18 -8.19 -11.99
C GLY A 118 6.09 -8.90 -12.97
N ALA A 119 7.01 -8.21 -13.64
CA ALA A 119 7.92 -8.80 -14.62
C ALA A 119 9.01 -9.69 -13.98
N LEU A 120 9.49 -9.29 -12.79
CA LEU A 120 10.60 -9.95 -12.10
C LEU A 120 10.14 -10.83 -10.92
N HIS A 121 8.83 -11.03 -10.78
CA HIS A 121 8.21 -11.82 -9.71
C HIS A 121 8.71 -11.43 -8.30
N THR A 122 8.97 -10.14 -8.11
CA THR A 122 9.45 -9.60 -6.82
C THR A 122 8.27 -8.97 -6.09
N SER A 123 7.92 -9.51 -4.93
CA SER A 123 6.77 -9.03 -4.16
C SER A 123 7.03 -7.62 -3.60
N PHE A 124 6.11 -6.70 -3.91
CA PHE A 124 6.11 -5.33 -3.41
C PHE A 124 5.06 -5.16 -2.32
N VAL A 125 5.48 -4.84 -1.11
CA VAL A 125 4.59 -4.59 0.03
C VAL A 125 4.50 -3.09 0.26
N THR A 126 3.29 -2.54 0.21
CA THR A 126 3.12 -1.08 0.24
C THR A 126 1.95 -0.62 1.11
N PRO A 127 2.15 0.45 1.91
CA PRO A 127 1.07 1.16 2.58
C PRO A 127 0.51 2.33 1.75
N SER A 128 0.95 2.50 0.48
CA SER A 128 0.42 3.52 -0.44
C SER A 128 -1.06 3.28 -0.80
N PHE A 129 -1.66 4.19 -1.56
CA PHE A 129 -3.05 4.05 -1.99
C PHE A 129 -3.26 2.78 -2.81
N PRO A 130 -4.38 2.05 -2.61
CA PRO A 130 -4.66 0.85 -3.36
C PRO A 130 -4.94 1.18 -4.83
N THR A 131 -4.58 0.26 -5.72
CA THR A 131 -4.90 0.35 -7.16
C THR A 131 -6.09 -0.54 -7.49
N ASP A 132 -6.98 -0.07 -8.36
CA ASP A 132 -8.10 -0.88 -8.86
C ASP A 132 -7.66 -1.90 -9.91
N ALA A 133 -6.43 -1.78 -10.44
CA ALA A 133 -5.90 -2.74 -11.39
C ALA A 133 -5.58 -4.07 -10.68
N ASP A 134 -5.91 -5.19 -11.32
CA ASP A 134 -5.53 -6.53 -10.86
C ASP A 134 -4.01 -6.72 -11.10
N VAL A 135 -3.23 -6.34 -10.09
CA VAL A 135 -1.76 -6.37 -10.13
C VAL A 135 -1.24 -7.57 -9.37
N GLN A 136 -0.41 -8.37 -10.05
CA GLN A 136 0.30 -9.48 -9.42
C GLN A 136 1.55 -8.99 -8.70
N PHE A 137 1.99 -9.73 -7.67
CA PHE A 137 3.18 -9.42 -6.87
C PHE A 137 3.14 -8.08 -6.12
N VAL A 138 1.94 -7.53 -5.86
CA VAL A 138 1.77 -6.29 -5.09
C VAL A 138 0.82 -6.56 -3.92
N ILE A 139 1.34 -6.44 -2.70
CA ILE A 139 0.60 -6.58 -1.45
C ILE A 139 0.25 -5.18 -0.96
N GLN A 140 -1.04 -4.85 -1.04
CA GLN A 140 -1.57 -3.55 -0.66
C GLN A 140 -2.05 -3.62 0.80
N MET A 141 -1.34 -2.91 1.68
CA MET A 141 -1.65 -2.89 3.12
C MET A 141 -2.79 -1.93 3.46
N ARG A 142 -3.03 -0.91 2.62
CA ARG A 142 -4.07 0.09 2.84
C ARG A 142 -5.41 -0.40 2.28
N PRO A 143 -6.46 -0.53 3.11
CA PRO A 143 -7.77 -0.94 2.63
C PRO A 143 -8.42 0.16 1.76
N ALA A 144 -9.27 -0.25 0.82
CA ALA A 144 -10.03 0.67 -0.02
C ALA A 144 -11.12 1.38 0.78
N LEU A 145 -11.18 2.72 0.68
CA LEU A 145 -12.14 3.55 1.42
C LEU A 145 -13.48 3.76 0.69
N LYS A 146 -13.54 3.48 -0.62
CA LYS A 146 -14.72 3.77 -1.47
C LYS A 146 -16.03 3.18 -0.92
N GLY A 147 -16.00 1.93 -0.45
CA GLY A 147 -17.19 1.27 0.10
C GLY A 147 -17.71 1.90 1.40
N ALA A 148 -16.80 2.30 2.29
CA ALA A 148 -17.15 2.96 3.54
C ALA A 148 -17.76 4.35 3.29
N ILE A 149 -17.17 5.12 2.38
CA ILE A 149 -17.68 6.45 2.01
C ILE A 149 -19.09 6.35 1.42
N LEU A 150 -19.31 5.47 0.44
CA LEU A 150 -20.63 5.28 -0.16
C LEU A 150 -21.68 4.83 0.88
N SER A 151 -21.30 3.94 1.80
CA SER A 151 -22.18 3.48 2.87
C SER A 151 -22.57 4.62 3.82
N LEU A 152 -21.63 5.51 4.17
CA LEU A 152 -21.91 6.69 4.99
C LEU A 152 -22.81 7.70 4.27
N LEU A 153 -22.57 7.95 2.98
CA LEU A 153 -23.43 8.82 2.17
C LEU A 153 -24.87 8.29 2.13
N GLY A 154 -25.03 6.97 1.94
CA GLY A 154 -26.33 6.29 2.02
C GLY A 154 -26.97 6.39 3.40
N HIS A 155 -26.20 6.13 4.47
CA HIS A 155 -26.69 6.19 5.86
C HIS A 155 -27.20 7.59 6.24
N TYR A 156 -26.46 8.64 5.87
CA TYR A 156 -26.85 10.02 6.12
C TYR A 156 -27.87 10.59 5.12
N LYS A 157 -28.28 9.82 4.11
CA LYS A 157 -29.22 10.24 3.06
C LYS A 157 -28.76 11.53 2.37
N TRP A 158 -27.51 11.52 1.90
CA TRP A 158 -26.95 12.64 1.16
C TRP A 158 -27.41 12.61 -0.29
N GLU A 159 -28.34 13.50 -0.64
CA GLU A 159 -28.80 13.67 -2.03
C GLU A 159 -28.08 14.83 -2.74
N LYS A 160 -27.71 15.88 -2.01
CA LYS A 160 -27.03 17.06 -2.54
C LYS A 160 -25.82 17.40 -1.68
N PHE A 161 -24.63 17.44 -2.28
CA PHE A 161 -23.38 17.72 -1.59
C PHE A 161 -22.26 18.17 -2.54
N VAL A 162 -21.23 18.80 -1.96
CA VAL A 162 -20.02 19.23 -2.65
C VAL A 162 -18.94 18.17 -2.46
N TYR A 163 -18.25 17.80 -3.54
CA TYR A 163 -17.12 16.88 -3.52
C TYR A 163 -15.83 17.63 -3.88
N LEU A 164 -14.96 17.84 -2.90
CA LEU A 164 -13.63 18.46 -3.06
C LEU A 164 -12.59 17.34 -3.09
N TYR A 165 -11.84 17.23 -4.18
CA TYR A 165 -10.89 16.13 -4.34
C TYR A 165 -9.55 16.53 -4.96
N ASP A 166 -8.52 15.74 -4.66
CA ASP A 166 -7.26 15.73 -5.40
C ASP A 166 -7.01 14.38 -6.08
N THR A 167 -5.98 14.32 -6.94
CA THR A 167 -5.69 13.14 -7.77
C THR A 167 -4.48 12.35 -7.26
N GLU A 168 -3.89 12.75 -6.14
CA GLU A 168 -2.66 12.17 -5.59
C GLU A 168 -2.84 10.69 -5.22
N ARG A 169 -4.04 10.30 -4.76
CA ARG A 169 -4.41 8.91 -4.40
C ARG A 169 -5.11 8.14 -5.52
N GLY A 170 -5.11 8.67 -6.74
CA GLY A 170 -5.82 8.10 -7.88
C GLY A 170 -7.30 8.51 -7.95
N PHE A 171 -8.05 7.85 -8.84
CA PHE A 171 -9.41 8.25 -9.22
C PHE A 171 -10.52 7.31 -8.70
N SER A 172 -10.16 6.27 -7.93
CA SER A 172 -11.07 5.21 -7.51
C SER A 172 -12.29 5.72 -6.74
N ILE A 173 -12.09 6.71 -5.86
CA ILE A 173 -13.16 7.30 -5.04
C ILE A 173 -14.05 8.20 -5.91
N LEU A 174 -13.46 9.05 -6.76
CA LEU A 174 -14.20 9.89 -7.72
C LEU A 174 -15.09 9.04 -8.63
N GLN A 175 -14.55 7.97 -9.21
CA GLN A 175 -15.32 7.07 -10.08
C GLN A 175 -16.49 6.44 -9.32
N ALA A 176 -16.25 5.90 -8.13
CA ALA A 176 -17.28 5.29 -7.30
C ALA A 176 -18.40 6.28 -6.92
N ILE A 177 -18.05 7.53 -6.61
CA ILE A 177 -19.03 8.59 -6.29
C ILE A 177 -19.86 8.96 -7.52
N MET A 178 -19.23 9.14 -8.68
CA MET A 178 -19.92 9.52 -9.90
C MET A 178 -20.89 8.41 -10.37
N GLU A 179 -20.48 7.15 -10.30
CA GLU A 179 -21.35 6.00 -10.59
C GLU A 179 -22.54 5.94 -9.63
N ALA A 180 -22.28 6.06 -8.32
CA ALA A 180 -23.33 6.06 -7.31
C ALA A 180 -24.27 7.27 -7.44
N ALA A 181 -23.76 8.43 -7.87
CA ALA A 181 -24.55 9.63 -8.09
C ALA A 181 -25.57 9.44 -9.22
N VAL A 182 -25.17 8.78 -10.31
CA VAL A 182 -26.08 8.45 -11.41
C VAL A 182 -27.15 7.44 -10.96
N GLN A 183 -26.75 6.39 -10.23
CA GLN A 183 -27.68 5.35 -9.78
C GLN A 183 -28.71 5.87 -8.76
N ASN A 184 -28.29 6.76 -7.86
CA ASN A 184 -29.12 7.27 -6.77
C ASN A 184 -29.70 8.69 -7.05
N ASN A 185 -29.49 9.23 -8.25
CA ASN A 185 -29.86 10.60 -8.64
C ASN A 185 -29.32 11.69 -7.67
N TRP A 186 -28.07 11.57 -7.22
CA TRP A 186 -27.44 12.57 -6.36
C TRP A 186 -26.98 13.80 -7.16
N GLN A 187 -27.20 14.98 -6.58
CA GLN A 187 -26.68 16.26 -7.05
C GLN A 187 -25.29 16.52 -6.46
N VAL A 188 -24.26 16.04 -7.15
CA VAL A 188 -22.87 16.17 -6.71
C VAL A 188 -22.17 17.33 -7.43
N THR A 189 -21.71 18.33 -6.67
CA THR A 189 -20.83 19.39 -7.22
C THR A 189 -19.37 19.02 -7.00
N ALA A 190 -18.76 18.38 -8.01
CA ALA A 190 -17.35 17.97 -7.95
C ALA A 190 -16.40 19.14 -8.32
N ARG A 191 -15.40 19.40 -7.48
CA ARG A 191 -14.34 20.39 -7.74
C ARG A 191 -12.97 19.78 -7.45
N SER A 192 -12.10 19.81 -8.46
CA SER A 192 -10.70 19.44 -8.28
C SER A 192 -9.94 20.58 -7.61
N VAL A 193 -9.27 20.27 -6.51
CA VAL A 193 -8.49 21.24 -5.72
C VAL A 193 -7.00 20.88 -5.66
N GLY A 194 -6.57 19.88 -6.44
CA GLY A 194 -5.20 19.37 -6.46
C GLY A 194 -4.15 20.41 -6.91
N ASN A 195 -4.52 21.29 -7.83
CA ASN A 195 -3.59 22.29 -8.40
C ASN A 195 -3.64 23.65 -7.71
N ILE A 196 -4.52 23.82 -6.72
CA ILE A 196 -4.73 25.10 -6.05
C ILE A 196 -3.56 25.36 -5.10
N LYS A 197 -2.79 26.40 -5.40
CA LYS A 197 -1.71 26.90 -4.54
C LYS A 197 -2.12 28.11 -3.71
N ASP A 198 -3.06 28.91 -4.23
CA ASP A 198 -3.52 30.11 -3.56
C ASP A 198 -4.71 29.81 -2.64
N VAL A 199 -4.57 30.20 -1.38
CA VAL A 199 -5.59 30.09 -0.35
C VAL A 199 -6.85 30.90 -0.70
N GLN A 200 -6.71 31.97 -1.48
CA GLN A 200 -7.85 32.77 -1.92
C GLN A 200 -8.81 31.99 -2.83
N GLU A 201 -8.31 31.02 -3.58
CA GLU A 201 -9.14 30.22 -4.46
C GLU A 201 -10.02 29.24 -3.67
N PHE A 202 -9.49 28.64 -2.60
CA PHE A 202 -10.29 27.86 -1.65
C PHE A 202 -11.41 28.69 -1.03
N ARG A 203 -11.10 29.94 -0.65
CA ARG A 203 -12.11 30.87 -0.11
C ARG A 203 -13.23 31.13 -1.12
N ARG A 204 -12.89 31.44 -2.37
CA ARG A 204 -13.87 31.68 -3.43
C ARG A 204 -14.77 30.48 -3.68
N ILE A 205 -14.20 29.26 -3.66
CA ILE A 205 -14.97 28.02 -3.79
C ILE A 205 -15.97 27.90 -2.63
N ILE A 206 -15.53 28.08 -1.38
CA ILE A 206 -16.42 27.97 -0.21
C ILE A 206 -17.52 29.04 -0.25
N GLU A 207 -17.20 30.28 -0.62
CA GLU A 207 -18.21 31.35 -0.78
C GLU A 207 -19.21 31.05 -1.91
N GLU A 208 -18.74 30.49 -3.04
CA GLU A 208 -19.61 30.07 -4.14
C GLU A 208 -20.58 28.97 -3.69
N MET A 209 -20.09 27.98 -2.94
CA MET A 209 -20.90 26.89 -2.42
C MET A 209 -21.88 27.39 -1.34
N ASP A 210 -21.48 28.35 -0.52
CA ASP A 210 -22.37 28.98 0.47
C ASP A 210 -23.50 29.79 -0.18
N ARG A 211 -23.21 30.53 -1.27
CA ARG A 211 -24.25 31.20 -2.07
C ARG A 211 -25.26 30.22 -2.66
N ARG A 212 -24.84 28.99 -2.96
CA ARG A 212 -25.69 27.88 -3.43
C ARG A 212 -26.41 27.14 -2.30
N GLN A 213 -26.22 27.60 -1.06
CA GLN A 213 -26.73 26.99 0.17
C GLN A 213 -26.28 25.53 0.37
N GLU A 214 -25.06 25.20 -0.06
CA GLU A 214 -24.48 23.88 0.17
C GLU A 214 -24.00 23.75 1.62
N LYS A 215 -24.48 22.71 2.32
CA LYS A 215 -24.15 22.44 3.73
C LYS A 215 -23.34 21.15 3.94
N ARG A 216 -23.22 20.32 2.90
CA ARG A 216 -22.61 18.99 2.96
C ARG A 216 -21.38 18.96 2.07
N TYR A 217 -20.23 18.64 2.67
CA TYR A 217 -18.94 18.61 1.99
C TYR A 217 -18.31 17.24 2.20
N LEU A 218 -17.94 16.59 1.10
CA LEU A 218 -17.08 15.41 1.08
C LEU A 218 -15.70 15.87 0.62
N ILE A 219 -14.71 15.74 1.48
CA ILE A 219 -13.33 16.19 1.22
C ILE A 219 -12.43 14.96 1.10
N ASP A 220 -11.94 14.71 -0.10
CA ASP A 220 -11.04 13.61 -0.46
C ASP A 220 -9.71 14.20 -0.93
N CYS A 221 -8.93 14.73 0.01
CA CYS A 221 -7.64 15.38 -0.27
C CYS A 221 -6.53 14.85 0.65
N GLU A 222 -5.27 15.08 0.32
CA GLU A 222 -4.14 14.82 1.22
C GLU A 222 -4.28 15.60 2.53
N VAL A 223 -3.71 15.07 3.62
CA VAL A 223 -3.91 15.59 4.98
C VAL A 223 -3.52 17.07 5.09
N GLU A 224 -2.41 17.46 4.48
CA GLU A 224 -1.95 18.85 4.44
C GLU A 224 -3.00 19.77 3.80
N ARG A 225 -3.58 19.34 2.68
CA ARG A 225 -4.60 20.10 1.95
C ARG A 225 -5.94 20.13 2.68
N ILE A 226 -6.33 19.04 3.35
CA ILE A 226 -7.50 19.02 4.23
C ILE A 226 -7.35 20.09 5.31
N ASN A 227 -6.18 20.17 5.95
CA ASN A 227 -5.93 21.17 6.99
C ASN A 227 -6.09 22.60 6.45
N THR A 228 -5.54 22.90 5.26
CA THR A 228 -5.72 24.20 4.62
C THR A 228 -7.18 24.53 4.33
N ILE A 229 -7.95 23.56 3.81
CA ILE A 229 -9.38 23.74 3.52
C ILE A 229 -10.15 24.03 4.82
N LEU A 230 -9.92 23.22 5.86
CA LEU A 230 -10.61 23.37 7.15
C LEU A 230 -10.27 24.70 7.83
N GLU A 231 -9.03 25.16 7.73
CA GLU A 231 -8.64 26.49 8.23
C GLU A 231 -9.45 27.60 7.55
N GLN A 232 -9.65 27.53 6.23
CA GLN A 232 -10.49 28.50 5.52
C GLN A 232 -11.96 28.41 5.91
N VAL A 233 -12.48 27.20 6.14
CA VAL A 233 -13.85 26.98 6.64
C VAL A 233 -14.04 27.66 8.01
N VAL A 234 -13.04 27.58 8.90
CA VAL A 234 -13.08 28.24 10.21
C VAL A 234 -13.06 29.76 10.07
N ILE A 235 -12.13 30.31 9.26
CA ILE A 235 -12.02 31.76 9.01
C ILE A 235 -13.33 32.35 8.47
N LEU A 236 -14.01 31.63 7.59
CA LEU A 236 -15.29 32.05 7.01
C LEU A 236 -16.50 31.83 7.93
N GLY A 237 -16.28 31.33 9.15
CA GLY A 237 -17.35 31.06 10.10
C GLY A 237 -18.28 29.92 9.69
N LYS A 238 -17.85 29.02 8.79
CA LYS A 238 -18.65 27.91 8.26
C LYS A 238 -18.49 26.62 9.07
N HIS A 239 -17.95 26.73 10.27
CA HIS A 239 -17.78 25.65 11.24
C HIS A 239 -18.94 25.57 12.25
N SER A 240 -19.92 26.48 12.17
CA SER A 240 -21.12 26.47 13.01
C SER A 240 -22.21 25.58 12.41
N ARG A 241 -22.97 24.90 13.27
CA ARG A 241 -24.25 24.29 12.87
C ARG A 241 -25.24 25.43 12.62
N GLY A 242 -25.44 25.74 11.34
CA GLY A 242 -26.61 26.49 10.89
C GLY A 242 -27.85 25.63 10.94
#